data_AF-A0A951LMH7-F1
#
_entry.id   AF-A0A951LMH7-F1
#
_cell.length_a   1.000
_cell.length_b   1.000
_cell.length_c   1.000
_cell.angle_alpha   90.00
_cell.angle_beta   90.00
_cell.angle_gamma   90.00
#
_symmetry.space_group_name_H-M   'P 1'
#
loop_
_entity.id
_entity.type
_entity.pdbx_description
1 polymer ?
#
loop_
_entity_poly.entity_id
_entity_poly.type
_entity_poly.pdbx_seq_one_letter_code
_entity_poly.pdbx_strand_id
1 'polypeptide(L)'
;MRARQPLPRLWLMTDERQGNGLLAAVARLPDGAGIVFRHYGLPEVARRDLFEKVREAAPGLVLLGGPAELAQEWGADGSHGRGPGEGLRSAPVHDQAEIKAAERA
;
A
#
# COMPACT_ATOMS: atom_id res chain seq x y z
N MET A 1 20.42 -10.29 -12.02
CA MET A 1 19.97 -8.89 -11.91
C MET A 1 20.11 -8.46 -10.46
N ARG A 2 20.93 -7.45 -10.13
CA ARG A 2 20.96 -6.88 -8.77
C ARG A 2 19.60 -6.23 -8.50
N ALA A 3 18.97 -6.49 -7.36
CA ALA A 3 17.74 -5.82 -6.95
C ALA A 3 17.98 -4.31 -6.97
N ARG A 4 17.34 -3.59 -7.90
CA ARG A 4 17.62 -2.16 -8.14
C ARG A 4 16.85 -1.22 -7.21
N GLN A 5 16.09 -1.74 -6.24
CA GLN A 5 15.43 -0.99 -5.18
C GLN A 5 15.37 -1.91 -3.94
N PRO A 6 15.99 -1.61 -2.80
CA PRO A 6 15.71 -2.34 -1.57
C PRO A 6 14.25 -2.04 -1.17
N LEU A 7 13.39 -3.04 -1.23
CA LEU A 7 12.04 -2.90 -0.67
C LEU A 7 12.13 -2.65 0.84
N PRO A 8 11.20 -1.87 1.43
CA PRO A 8 11.11 -1.69 2.86
C PRO A 8 11.13 -3.04 3.61
N ARG A 9 11.92 -3.10 4.69
CA ARG A 9 11.96 -4.26 5.59
C ARG A 9 10.84 -4.23 6.63
N LEU A 10 10.28 -3.05 6.89
CA LEU A 10 9.16 -2.81 7.79
C LEU A 10 8.01 -2.22 6.98
N TRP A 11 6.83 -2.79 7.16
CA TRP A 11 5.60 -2.35 6.53
C TRP A 11 4.53 -2.09 7.58
N LEU A 12 3.90 -0.91 7.52
CA LEU A 12 2.66 -0.63 8.24
C LEU A 12 1.47 -1.00 7.36
N MET A 13 0.67 -1.98 7.78
CA MET A 13 -0.64 -2.25 7.17
C MET A 13 -1.69 -1.41 7.90
N THR A 14 -2.30 -0.47 7.19
CA THR A 14 -3.32 0.41 7.77
C THR A 14 -4.69 -0.29 7.84
N ASP A 15 -5.53 0.16 8.76
CA ASP A 15 -6.87 -0.37 8.98
C ASP A 15 -7.78 0.70 9.61
N GLU A 16 -9.08 0.63 9.36
CA GLU A 16 -10.09 1.59 9.84
C GLU A 16 -10.18 1.65 11.36
N ARG A 17 -9.86 0.54 12.04
CA ARG A 17 -9.87 0.45 13.50
C ARG A 17 -8.81 1.34 14.17
N GLN A 18 -7.79 1.79 13.43
CA GLN A 18 -6.79 2.72 13.95
C GLN A 18 -7.38 4.11 14.21
N GLY A 19 -8.47 4.47 13.51
CA GLY A 19 -9.15 5.75 13.65
C GLY A 19 -8.17 6.93 13.66
N ASN A 20 -8.34 7.81 14.65
CA ASN A 20 -7.53 9.03 14.81
C ASN A 20 -6.06 8.75 15.18
N GLY A 21 -5.71 7.52 15.57
CA GLY A 21 -4.33 7.14 15.92
C GLY A 21 -3.43 6.89 14.70
N LEU A 22 -4.00 6.75 13.50
CA LEU A 22 -3.26 6.39 12.30
C LEU A 22 -2.12 7.37 11.98
N LEU A 23 -2.41 8.66 11.87
CA LEU A 23 -1.40 9.66 11.47
C LEU A 23 -0.27 9.76 12.49
N ALA A 24 -0.57 9.61 13.78
CA ALA A 24 0.43 9.55 14.83
C ALA A 24 1.32 8.30 14.73
N ALA A 25 0.77 7.16 14.30
CA ALA A 25 1.56 5.95 14.04
C ALA A 25 2.45 6.11 12.80
N VAL A 26 1.93 6.71 11.73
CA VAL A 26 2.70 7.01 10.50
C VAL A 26 3.90 7.91 10.82
N ALA A 27 3.70 8.98 11.59
CA ALA A 27 4.75 9.91 11.97
C ALA A 27 5.87 9.30 12.83
N ARG A 28 5.66 8.11 13.41
CA ARG A 28 6.64 7.39 14.24
C ARG A 28 7.37 6.29 13.49
N LEU A 29 7.06 6.08 12.21
CA LEU A 29 7.75 5.09 11.40
C LEU A 29 9.21 5.50 11.18
N PRO A 30 10.15 4.55 11.19
CA PRO A 30 11.54 4.83 10.86
C PRO A 30 11.69 5.14 9.36
N ASP A 31 12.78 5.84 9.02
CA ASP A 31 13.13 6.16 7.64
C ASP A 31 13.13 4.93 6.73
N GLY A 32 12.51 5.06 5.55
CA GLY A 32 12.42 3.98 4.57
C GLY A 32 11.43 2.86 4.91
N ALA A 33 10.63 2.99 5.97
CA ALA A 33 9.49 2.10 6.19
C ALA A 33 8.43 2.28 5.09
N GLY A 34 7.77 1.19 4.73
CA GLY A 34 6.68 1.20 3.75
C GLY A 34 5.31 1.21 4.41
N ILE A 35 4.29 1.66 3.67
CA ILE A 35 2.89 1.66 4.10
C ILE A 35 2.05 0.94 3.08
N VAL A 36 1.12 0.11 3.54
CA VAL A 36 0.04 -0.44 2.72
C VAL A 36 -1.27 0.19 3.20
N PHE A 37 -1.88 1.01 2.36
CA PHE A 37 -3.09 1.78 2.66
C PHE A 37 -4.36 0.99 2.32
N ARG A 38 -5.20 0.61 3.30
CA ARG A 38 -6.24 -0.44 3.13
C ARG A 38 -7.65 -0.06 3.62
N HIS A 39 -7.96 1.22 3.75
CA HIS A 39 -9.28 1.67 4.26
C HIS A 39 -10.40 1.49 3.23
N TYR A 40 -10.88 0.26 3.03
CA TYR A 40 -11.85 -0.08 1.98
C TYR A 40 -13.29 0.35 2.28
N GLY A 41 -13.66 0.48 3.56
CA GLY A 41 -14.99 0.86 4.04
C GLY A 41 -15.22 2.36 4.08
N LEU A 42 -14.19 3.18 3.87
CA LEU A 42 -14.37 4.63 3.73
C LEU A 42 -15.00 4.97 2.37
N PRO A 43 -15.93 5.96 2.32
CA PRO A 43 -16.37 6.55 1.07
C PRO A 43 -15.16 7.07 0.27
N GLU A 44 -15.19 6.94 -1.06
CA GLU A 44 -14.04 7.17 -1.94
C GLU A 44 -13.35 8.52 -1.70
N VAL A 45 -14.11 9.61 -1.60
CA VAL A 45 -13.57 10.95 -1.33
C VAL A 45 -12.82 10.99 0.01
N ALA A 46 -13.45 10.51 1.09
CA ALA A 46 -12.83 10.47 2.42
C ALA A 46 -11.60 9.53 2.45
N ARG A 47 -11.66 8.44 1.68
CA ARG A 47 -10.57 7.48 1.52
C ARG A 47 -9.37 8.10 0.81
N ARG A 48 -9.61 8.87 -0.24
CA ARG A 48 -8.59 9.61 -0.98
C ARG A 48 -7.96 10.71 -0.12
N ASP A 49 -8.79 11.51 0.57
CA ASP A 49 -8.29 12.56 1.48
C ASP A 49 -7.39 12.00 2.58
N LEU A 50 -7.76 10.84 3.15
CA LEU A 50 -6.93 10.17 4.15
C LEU A 50 -5.66 9.58 3.52
N PHE A 51 -5.75 9.01 2.32
CA PHE A 51 -4.61 8.50 1.59
C PHE A 51 -3.58 9.59 1.33
N GLU A 52 -4.00 10.77 0.87
CA GLU A 52 -3.10 11.90 0.60
C GLU A 52 -2.36 12.34 1.86
N LYS A 53 -3.05 12.46 3.01
CA LYS A 53 -2.43 12.76 4.30
C LYS A 53 -1.40 11.71 4.74
N VAL A 54 -1.71 10.42 4.52
CA VAL A 54 -0.77 9.33 4.84
C VAL A 54 0.44 9.39 3.91
N ARG A 55 0.23 9.62 2.61
CA ARG A 55 1.30 9.72 1.62
C ARG A 55 2.25 10.87 1.92
N GLU A 56 1.72 12.04 2.26
CA GLU A 56 2.53 13.21 2.62
C GLU A 56 3.39 12.98 3.88
N ALA A 57 2.90 12.20 4.84
CA ALA A 57 3.61 11.91 6.08
C ALA A 57 4.50 10.64 6.00
N ALA A 58 4.47 9.89 4.90
CA ALA A 58 5.16 8.62 4.79
C ALA A 58 6.69 8.81 4.67
N PRO A 59 7.51 8.03 5.40
CA PRO A 59 8.97 8.09 5.32
C PRO A 59 9.54 7.26 4.14
N GLY A 60 8.68 6.69 3.30
CA GLY A 60 9.04 5.73 2.26
C GLY A 60 7.85 5.37 1.38
N LEU A 61 7.89 4.18 0.80
CA LEU A 61 6.92 3.76 -0.22
C LEU A 61 5.51 3.60 0.36
N VAL A 62 4.49 4.02 -0.40
CA VAL A 62 3.08 3.83 -0.08
C VAL A 62 2.39 3.04 -1.18
N LEU A 63 1.90 1.85 -0.83
CA LEU A 63 1.07 1.03 -1.70
C LEU A 63 -0.41 1.25 -1.40
N LEU A 64 -1.22 1.46 -2.43
CA LEU A 64 -2.67 1.55 -2.29
C LEU A 64 -3.30 0.15 -2.38
N GLY A 65 -4.13 -0.19 -1.39
CA GLY A 65 -4.95 -1.39 -1.42
C GLY A 65 -6.01 -1.30 -2.52
N GLY A 66 -5.99 -2.17 -3.52
CA GLY A 66 -6.96 -2.16 -4.62
C GLY A 66 -6.34 -2.39 -5.99
N PRO A 67 -7.08 -2.10 -7.07
CA PRO A 67 -6.59 -2.21 -8.45
C PRO A 67 -5.37 -1.31 -8.71
N ALA A 68 -4.49 -1.73 -9.61
CA ALA A 68 -3.27 -0.99 -9.94
C ALA A 68 -3.55 0.35 -10.63
N GLU A 69 -4.61 0.42 -11.43
CA GLU A 69 -5.05 1.62 -12.14
C GLU A 69 -5.45 2.71 -11.14
N LEU A 70 -6.18 2.35 -10.08
CA LEU A 70 -6.56 3.27 -9.02
C LEU A 70 -5.33 3.77 -8.24
N ALA A 71 -4.38 2.86 -7.96
CA ALA A 71 -3.13 3.22 -7.31
C ALA A 71 -2.34 4.24 -8.14
N GLN A 72 -2.27 4.05 -9.45
CA GLN A 72 -1.65 5.00 -10.38
C GLN A 72 -2.40 6.34 -10.41
N GLU A 73 -3.74 6.32 -10.50
CA GLU A 73 -4.57 7.52 -10.49
C GLU A 73 -4.35 8.36 -9.23
N TRP A 74 -4.21 7.72 -8.07
CA TRP A 74 -3.99 8.39 -6.79
C TRP A 74 -2.51 8.74 -6.54
N GLY A 75 -1.61 8.35 -7.45
CA GLY A 75 -0.18 8.61 -7.33
C GLY A 75 0.47 7.85 -6.17
N ALA A 76 0.05 6.60 -5.93
CA ALA A 76 0.75 5.67 -5.04
C ALA A 76 2.02 5.13 -5.72
N ASP A 77 2.98 4.64 -4.93
CA ASP A 77 4.19 3.99 -5.44
C ASP A 77 3.90 2.61 -6.04
N GLY A 78 2.71 2.07 -5.78
CA GLY A 78 2.26 0.79 -6.30
C GLY A 78 0.94 0.34 -5.67
N SER A 79 0.56 -0.91 -5.93
CA SER A 79 -0.70 -1.47 -5.45
C SER A 79 -0.52 -2.69 -4.55
N HIS A 80 -1.50 -2.87 -3.66
CA HIS A 80 -1.70 -4.08 -2.89
C HIS A 80 -3.06 -4.68 -3.20
N GLY A 81 -3.09 -5.69 -4.06
CA GLY A 81 -4.32 -6.25 -4.59
C GLY A 81 -4.08 -7.49 -5.41
N ARG A 82 -5.17 -8.16 -5.79
CA ARG A 82 -5.12 -9.25 -6.76
C ARG A 82 -5.31 -8.66 -8.16
N GLY A 83 -4.59 -9.20 -9.13
CA GLY A 83 -4.75 -8.84 -10.55
C GLY A 83 -3.49 -8.24 -11.16
N PRO A 84 -3.49 -8.07 -12.49
CA PRO A 84 -2.38 -7.50 -13.24
C PRO A 84 -2.26 -5.99 -13.00
N GLY A 85 -1.14 -5.40 -13.42
CA GLY A 85 -0.97 -3.95 -13.45
C GLY A 85 0.49 -3.54 -13.64
N GLU A 86 0.74 -2.27 -13.92
CA GLU A 86 2.09 -1.73 -14.01
C GLU A 86 2.65 -1.34 -12.62
N GLY A 87 3.97 -1.18 -12.52
CA GLY A 87 4.63 -0.71 -11.29
C GLY A 87 4.82 -1.77 -10.19
N LEU A 88 5.12 -1.30 -8.97
CA LEU A 88 5.34 -2.16 -7.81
C LEU A 88 4.02 -2.81 -7.36
N ARG A 89 4.01 -4.14 -7.21
CA ARG A 89 2.82 -4.90 -6.84
C ARG A 89 3.08 -5.79 -5.63
N SER A 90 2.06 -5.91 -4.79
CA SER A 90 1.96 -6.93 -3.75
C SER A 90 0.55 -7.51 -3.73
N ALA A 91 0.39 -8.76 -3.30
CA ALA A 91 -0.91 -9.42 -3.29
C ALA A 91 -1.12 -10.18 -1.97
N PRO A 92 -2.35 -10.17 -1.39
CA PRO A 92 -2.70 -11.09 -0.33
C PRO A 92 -2.82 -12.51 -0.90
N VAL A 93 -2.16 -13.48 -0.27
CA VAL A 93 -2.16 -14.88 -0.69
C VAL A 93 -2.38 -15.78 0.52
N HIS A 94 -3.25 -16.78 0.38
CA HIS A 94 -3.62 -17.72 1.44
C HIS A 94 -3.40 -19.18 1.05
N ASP A 95 -3.05 -19.45 -0.21
CA ASP A 95 -2.74 -20.78 -0.72
C ASP A 95 -1.74 -20.73 -1.90
N GLN A 96 -1.31 -21.90 -2.36
CA GLN A 96 -0.36 -22.03 -3.46
C GLN A 96 -0.90 -21.55 -4.81
N ALA A 97 -2.22 -21.67 -5.05
CA ALA A 97 -2.81 -21.22 -6.30
C ALA A 97 -2.79 -19.68 -6.36
N GLU A 98 -3.06 -19.01 -5.24
CA GLU A 98 -2.98 -17.57 -5.10
C GLU A 98 -1.54 -17.04 -5.23
N ILE A 99 -0.54 -17.76 -4.68
CA ILE A 99 0.89 -17.44 -4.90
C ILE A 99 1.22 -17.47 -6.39
N LYS A 100 0.90 -18.56 -7.08
CA LYS A 100 1.15 -18.70 -8.53
C LYS A 100 0.40 -17.65 -9.35
N ALA A 101 -0.78 -17.24 -8.91
CA ALA A 101 -1.51 -16.15 -9.56
C ALA A 101 -0.78 -14.82 -9.40
N ALA A 102 -0.27 -14.50 -8.20
CA ALA A 102 0.49 -13.29 -7.93
C ALA A 102 1.83 -13.23 -8.71
N GLU A 103 2.53 -14.37 -8.85
CA GLU A 103 3.78 -14.46 -9.63
C GLU A 103 3.60 -14.23 -11.13
N ARG A 104 2.39 -14.49 -11.66
CA ARG A 104 2.06 -14.34 -13.08
C ARG A 104 1.47 -12.97 -13.44
N ALA A 105 1.03 -12.22 -12.43
CA ALA A 105 0.37 -10.93 -12.58
C ALA A 105 1.36 -9.79 -12.82
#